data_AF-A0AAD5Y7W5-F1
#
_entry.id   AF-A0AAD5Y7W5-F1
#
_cell.length_a   1.000
_cell.length_b   1.000
_cell.length_c   1.000
_cell.angle_alpha   90.00
_cell.angle_beta   90.00
_cell.angle_gamma   90.00
#
_symmetry.space_group_name_H-M   'P 1'
#
loop_
_entity.id
_entity.type
_entity.pdbx_description
1 polymer ?
#
loop_
_entity_poly.entity_id
_entity_poly.type
_entity_poly.pdbx_seq_one_letter_code
_entity_poly.pdbx_strand_id
1 'polypeptide(L)'
;MAKELLKQELLLLKEKTEFKLSKQNDQFHLLLKIFKDTQFDLQELNLLLMINVDPIEIQLDLPLDKNNIPMELKTKILDKIEPFYFNLLGKFSGWKLVQFYDYLFNNFTELLSLEPSCLEMYLGTSSTGESQRRYTIINTTLEIIQGSESEPESDEEYWQRQKELELERQERELKMLGEQRKNEAMNDPGLYTKERILSRKEREELKKAKNKQGVRMRKTGKLFLILGPKRKKYVPPSEEK
;
A
#
# COMPACT_ATOMS: atom_id res chain seq x y z
N MET A 1 -46.53 15.22 -21.46
CA MET A 1 -45.40 16.00 -22.04
C MET A 1 -44.18 16.06 -21.13
N ALA A 2 -44.18 16.70 -19.95
CA ALA A 2 -42.97 16.82 -19.11
C ALA A 2 -42.33 15.47 -18.71
N LYS A 3 -43.16 14.46 -18.39
CA LYS A 3 -42.69 13.09 -18.06
C LYS A 3 -42.03 12.35 -19.23
N GLU A 4 -42.45 12.63 -20.47
CA GLU A 4 -41.91 11.97 -21.67
C GLU A 4 -40.59 12.61 -22.10
N LEU A 5 -40.46 13.94 -21.97
CA LEU A 5 -39.21 14.66 -22.19
C LEU A 5 -38.13 14.19 -21.21
N LEU A 6 -38.46 14.12 -19.90
CA LEU A 6 -37.57 13.56 -18.88
C LEU A 6 -37.13 12.13 -19.23
N LYS A 7 -38.05 11.29 -19.71
CA LYS A 7 -37.76 9.90 -20.07
C LYS A 7 -36.82 9.78 -21.28
N GLN A 8 -36.98 10.62 -22.30
CA GLN A 8 -36.10 10.65 -23.48
C GLN A 8 -34.70 11.18 -23.11
N GLU A 9 -34.61 12.19 -22.25
CA GLU A 9 -33.33 12.76 -21.81
C GLU A 9 -32.57 11.84 -20.87
N LEU A 10 -33.26 11.12 -19.97
CA LEU A 10 -32.68 10.03 -19.17
C LEU A 10 -32.11 8.91 -20.04
N LEU A 11 -32.67 8.70 -21.24
CA LEU A 11 -32.20 7.71 -22.20
C LEU A 11 -30.86 8.14 -22.84
N LEU A 12 -30.72 9.42 -23.21
CA LEU A 12 -29.47 10.00 -23.71
C LEU A 12 -28.36 9.98 -22.65
N LEU A 13 -28.73 10.25 -21.40
CA LEU A 13 -27.85 10.17 -20.24
C LEU A 13 -27.35 8.73 -20.01
N LYS A 14 -28.22 7.72 -20.18
CA LYS A 14 -27.86 6.29 -20.06
C LYS A 14 -26.75 5.85 -21.03
N GLU A 15 -26.60 6.51 -22.18
CA GLU A 15 -25.51 6.19 -23.13
C GLU A 15 -24.14 6.66 -22.64
N LYS A 16 -24.09 7.73 -21.83
CA LYS A 16 -22.84 8.33 -21.34
C LYS A 16 -22.42 7.83 -19.96
N THR A 17 -23.34 7.22 -19.22
CA THR A 17 -23.17 6.98 -17.77
C THR A 17 -24.06 5.85 -17.28
N GLU A 18 -23.57 5.12 -16.29
CA GLU A 18 -24.34 4.10 -15.59
C GLU A 18 -25.36 4.74 -14.64
N PHE A 19 -26.53 5.10 -15.17
CA PHE A 19 -27.64 5.53 -14.35
C PHE A 19 -28.51 4.36 -13.89
N LYS A 20 -28.82 4.34 -12.61
CA LYS A 20 -29.96 3.59 -12.09
C LYS A 20 -31.05 4.59 -11.70
N LEU A 21 -32.14 4.54 -12.44
CA LEU A 21 -33.39 5.19 -12.06
C LEU A 21 -34.20 4.19 -11.23
N SER A 22 -34.38 4.45 -9.94
CA SER A 22 -35.37 3.73 -9.14
C SER A 22 -36.49 4.68 -8.74
N LYS A 23 -37.73 4.21 -8.88
CA LYS A 23 -38.90 4.89 -8.31
C LYS A 23 -39.19 4.22 -6.97
N GLN A 24 -39.09 4.98 -5.88
CA GLN A 24 -39.52 4.55 -4.55
C GLN A 24 -40.39 5.66 -3.96
N ASN A 25 -41.56 5.33 -3.44
CA ASN A 25 -42.43 6.27 -2.71
C ASN A 25 -42.65 7.64 -3.42
N ASP A 26 -42.91 7.61 -4.72
CA ASP A 26 -43.07 8.82 -5.57
C ASP A 26 -41.85 9.76 -5.68
N GLN A 27 -40.70 9.30 -5.20
CA GLN A 27 -39.39 9.92 -5.41
C GLN A 27 -38.69 9.24 -6.58
N PHE A 28 -38.01 10.04 -7.40
CA PHE A 28 -37.07 9.54 -8.39
C PHE A 28 -35.67 9.61 -7.81
N HIS A 29 -35.04 8.45 -7.64
CA HIS A 29 -33.64 8.35 -7.28
C HIS A 29 -32.84 8.17 -8.55
N LEU A 30 -31.89 9.08 -8.76
CA LEU A 30 -30.98 9.04 -9.88
C LEU A 30 -29.56 8.89 -9.34
N LEU A 31 -28.98 7.71 -9.56
CA LEU A 31 -27.62 7.41 -9.14
C LEU A 31 -26.66 7.78 -10.28
N LEU A 32 -25.91 8.88 -10.11
CA LEU A 32 -24.81 9.29 -10.98
C LEU A 32 -23.55 8.55 -10.54
N LYS A 33 -23.01 7.71 -11.42
CA LYS A 33 -21.65 7.20 -11.28
C LYS A 33 -20.69 8.07 -12.06
N ILE A 34 -19.83 8.76 -11.34
CA ILE A 34 -18.72 9.49 -11.96
C ILE A 34 -17.51 8.59 -11.89
N PHE A 35 -17.04 8.21 -13.08
CA PHE A 35 -15.82 7.45 -13.24
C PHE A 35 -14.68 8.42 -13.52
N LYS A 36 -13.47 8.00 -13.13
CA LYS A 36 -12.17 8.40 -13.72
C LYS A 36 -11.44 9.55 -13.01
N ASP A 37 -10.30 9.20 -12.42
CA ASP A 37 -8.99 9.74 -12.84
C ASP A 37 -7.90 8.73 -12.46
N THR A 38 -6.77 8.64 -13.18
CA THR A 38 -5.68 7.69 -12.84
C THR A 38 -4.92 8.08 -11.57
N GLN A 39 -5.22 9.26 -11.03
CA GLN A 39 -4.56 9.85 -9.87
C GLN A 39 -5.19 9.41 -8.54
N PHE A 40 -6.43 8.92 -8.53
CA PHE A 40 -7.11 8.48 -7.33
C PHE A 40 -7.46 6.99 -7.45
N ASP A 41 -7.34 6.25 -6.35
CA ASP A 41 -7.77 4.84 -6.29
C ASP A 41 -9.30 4.68 -6.20
N LEU A 42 -9.99 5.80 -6.08
CA LEU A 42 -11.44 5.83 -6.05
C LEU A 42 -11.97 5.72 -7.48
N GLN A 43 -12.40 4.49 -7.83
CA GLN A 43 -12.84 4.16 -9.19
C GLN A 43 -14.15 4.87 -9.58
N GLU A 44 -15.05 5.07 -8.60
CA GLU A 44 -16.40 5.58 -8.82
C GLU A 44 -16.84 6.47 -7.66
N LEU A 45 -17.33 7.68 -7.92
CA LEU A 45 -18.08 8.45 -6.93
C LEU A 45 -19.57 8.39 -7.27
N ASN A 46 -20.35 7.93 -6.30
CA ASN A 46 -21.79 7.75 -6.42
C ASN A 46 -22.51 8.98 -5.86
N LEU A 47 -23.18 9.77 -6.70
CA LEU A 47 -24.09 10.82 -6.25
C LEU A 47 -25.52 10.32 -6.39
N LEU A 48 -26.32 10.44 -5.33
CA LEU A 48 -27.74 10.16 -5.34
C LEU A 48 -28.50 11.48 -5.44
N LEU A 49 -29.14 11.69 -6.57
CA LEU A 49 -30.01 12.82 -6.78
C LEU A 49 -31.45 12.38 -6.50
N MET A 50 -32.04 12.90 -5.43
CA MET A 50 -33.41 12.60 -5.02
C MET A 50 -34.33 13.73 -5.48
N ILE A 51 -35.21 13.41 -6.43
CA ILE A 51 -36.22 14.36 -6.93
C ILE A 51 -37.56 13.97 -6.33
N ASN A 52 -38.07 14.79 -5.40
CA ASN A 52 -39.45 14.71 -4.95
C ASN A 52 -40.33 15.43 -5.97
N VAL A 53 -41.39 14.76 -6.41
CA VAL A 53 -42.27 15.28 -7.46
C VAL A 53 -43.28 16.26 -6.88
N ASP A 54 -43.65 16.12 -5.61
CA ASP A 54 -44.69 16.92 -4.93
C ASP A 54 -44.32 17.20 -3.47
N PRO A 55 -44.03 18.46 -3.05
CA PRO A 55 -43.60 19.61 -3.86
C PRO A 55 -42.28 19.34 -4.60
N ILE A 56 -41.91 20.19 -5.57
CA ILE A 56 -40.61 20.11 -6.28
C ILE A 56 -39.49 20.45 -5.29
N GLU A 57 -39.17 19.49 -4.43
CA GLU A 57 -38.06 19.50 -3.51
C GLU A 57 -37.02 18.54 -4.05
N ILE A 58 -35.83 19.06 -4.27
CA ILE A 58 -34.73 18.25 -4.79
C ILE A 58 -33.65 18.26 -3.75
N GLN A 59 -33.33 17.05 -3.32
CA GLN A 59 -32.31 16.80 -2.33
C GLN A 59 -31.14 16.12 -3.04
N LEU A 60 -29.96 16.68 -2.85
CA LEU A 60 -28.71 16.06 -3.26
C LEU A 60 -28.17 15.27 -2.08
N ASP A 61 -27.87 14.00 -2.29
CA ASP A 61 -27.23 13.18 -1.27
C ASP A 61 -26.08 12.37 -1.87
N LEU A 62 -25.11 12.07 -1.01
CA LEU A 62 -23.97 11.20 -1.30
C LEU A 62 -24.15 9.93 -0.44
N PRO A 63 -24.64 8.82 -1.01
CA PRO A 63 -24.83 7.60 -0.25
C PRO A 63 -23.50 7.10 0.29
N LEU A 64 -23.45 6.81 1.59
CA LEU A 64 -22.22 6.43 2.32
C LEU A 64 -21.80 4.98 2.05
N ASP A 65 -22.63 4.20 1.37
CA ASP A 65 -22.68 2.75 1.59
C ASP A 65 -21.64 1.91 0.83
N LYS A 66 -20.68 2.52 0.12
CA LYS A 66 -19.69 1.74 -0.68
C LYS A 66 -18.26 2.22 -0.69
N ASN A 67 -18.02 3.53 -0.51
CA ASN A 67 -16.72 4.11 -0.83
C ASN A 67 -15.95 4.62 0.39
N ASN A 68 -16.45 4.41 1.62
CA ASN A 68 -15.84 4.94 2.84
C ASN A 68 -15.45 6.43 2.74
N ILE A 69 -16.34 7.25 2.15
CA ILE A 69 -16.08 8.69 2.05
C ILE A 69 -16.35 9.30 3.43
N PRO A 70 -15.39 10.03 4.02
CA PRO A 70 -15.58 10.68 5.30
C PRO A 70 -16.74 11.68 5.27
N MET A 71 -17.47 11.78 6.38
CA MET A 71 -18.62 12.68 6.51
C MET A 71 -18.23 14.15 6.22
N GLU A 72 -17.04 14.55 6.64
CA GLU A 72 -16.49 15.91 6.46
C GLU A 72 -16.27 16.25 4.98
N LEU A 73 -15.69 15.31 4.22
CA LEU A 73 -15.52 15.46 2.78
C LEU A 73 -16.88 15.47 2.07
N LYS A 74 -17.81 14.61 2.50
CA LYS A 74 -19.18 14.58 1.97
C LYS A 74 -19.89 15.93 2.11
N THR A 75 -19.86 16.55 3.30
CA THR A 75 -20.54 17.84 3.52
C THR A 75 -19.93 18.92 2.65
N LYS A 76 -18.60 19.01 2.58
CA LYS A 76 -17.92 20.00 1.74
C LYS A 76 -18.22 19.84 0.24
N ILE A 77 -18.29 18.59 -0.23
CA ILE A 77 -18.66 18.29 -1.61
C ILE A 77 -20.10 18.76 -1.88
N LEU A 78 -21.05 18.47 -0.98
CA LEU A 78 -22.44 18.93 -1.11
C LEU A 78 -22.53 20.46 -1.09
N ASP A 79 -21.85 21.13 -0.15
CA ASP A 79 -21.83 22.59 -0.03
C ASP A 79 -21.31 23.27 -1.32
N LYS A 80 -20.34 22.65 -2.02
CA LYS A 80 -19.82 23.16 -3.30
C LYS A 80 -20.78 22.90 -4.47
N ILE A 81 -21.45 21.75 -4.48
CA ILE A 81 -22.29 21.29 -5.61
C ILE A 81 -23.70 21.89 -5.56
N GLU A 82 -24.30 22.01 -4.38
CA GLU A 82 -25.65 22.54 -4.18
C GLU A 82 -25.89 23.87 -4.89
N PRO A 83 -25.09 24.94 -4.68
CA PRO A 83 -25.35 26.22 -5.32
C PRO A 83 -25.28 26.13 -6.84
N PHE A 84 -24.36 25.33 -7.38
CA PHE A 84 -24.27 25.11 -8.82
C PHE A 84 -25.52 24.40 -9.36
N TYR A 85 -26.00 23.39 -8.64
CA TYR A 85 -27.24 22.70 -8.98
C TYR A 85 -28.48 23.60 -8.89
N PHE A 86 -28.65 24.35 -7.80
CA PHE A 86 -29.78 25.27 -7.62
C PHE A 86 -29.79 26.40 -8.65
N ASN A 87 -28.62 26.88 -9.09
CA ASN A 87 -28.53 27.83 -10.19
C ASN A 87 -29.04 27.23 -11.53
N LEU A 88 -28.87 25.92 -11.71
CA LEU A 88 -29.41 25.22 -12.87
C LEU A 88 -30.94 25.00 -12.76
N LEU A 89 -31.50 24.89 -11.56
CA LEU A 89 -32.91 24.57 -11.34
C LEU A 89 -33.92 25.62 -11.86
N GLY A 90 -33.54 26.89 -11.96
CA GLY A 90 -34.45 27.98 -12.33
C GLY A 90 -35.20 27.83 -13.67
N LYS A 91 -34.78 26.88 -14.53
CA LYS A 91 -35.53 26.41 -15.71
C LYS A 91 -35.19 24.93 -15.93
N PHE A 92 -35.98 24.00 -15.41
CA PHE A 92 -35.68 22.56 -15.53
C PHE A 92 -35.75 22.11 -17.00
N SER A 93 -34.60 21.84 -17.61
CA SER A 93 -34.47 21.13 -18.88
C SER A 93 -33.41 20.04 -18.70
N GLY A 94 -33.58 18.85 -19.26
CA GLY A 94 -32.63 17.75 -19.03
C GLY A 94 -31.23 18.01 -19.59
N TRP A 95 -31.07 19.00 -20.47
CA TRP A 95 -29.76 19.53 -20.86
C TRP A 95 -28.94 20.02 -19.67
N LYS A 96 -29.61 20.49 -18.61
CA LYS A 96 -28.93 20.95 -17.39
C LYS A 96 -28.45 19.81 -16.51
N LEU A 97 -29.09 18.63 -16.55
CA LEU A 97 -28.56 17.44 -15.89
C LEU A 97 -27.28 16.94 -16.57
N VAL A 98 -27.22 17.03 -17.91
CA VAL A 98 -25.98 16.76 -18.66
C VAL A 98 -24.89 17.76 -18.28
N GLN A 99 -25.21 19.07 -18.27
CA GLN A 99 -24.25 20.11 -17.84
C GLN A 99 -23.80 19.93 -16.39
N PHE A 100 -24.70 19.48 -15.52
CA PHE A 100 -24.39 19.16 -14.13
C PHE A 100 -23.42 17.98 -14.03
N TYR A 101 -23.69 16.91 -14.77
CA TYR A 101 -22.79 15.78 -14.85
C TYR A 101 -21.41 16.18 -15.41
N ASP A 102 -21.37 16.93 -16.51
CA ASP A 102 -20.12 17.40 -17.12
C ASP A 102 -19.33 18.28 -16.15
N TYR A 103 -20.00 19.14 -15.38
CA TYR A 103 -19.39 19.92 -14.32
C TYR A 103 -18.75 19.03 -13.25
N LEU A 104 -19.48 18.03 -12.77
CA LEU A 104 -18.98 17.13 -11.72
C LEU A 104 -17.81 16.28 -12.21
N PHE A 105 -17.87 15.80 -13.46
CA PHE A 105 -16.81 15.04 -14.10
C PHE A 105 -15.54 15.89 -14.26
N ASN A 106 -15.67 17.12 -14.77
CA ASN A 106 -14.52 18.00 -14.99
C ASN A 106 -13.88 18.49 -13.67
N ASN A 107 -14.66 18.60 -12.60
CA ASN A 107 -14.19 19.06 -11.29
C ASN A 107 -13.99 17.90 -10.29
N PHE A 108 -13.96 16.66 -10.76
CA PHE A 108 -13.89 15.47 -9.91
C PHE A 108 -12.71 15.53 -8.93
N THR A 109 -11.52 15.82 -9.44
CA THR A 109 -10.29 15.93 -8.65
C THR A 109 -10.36 17.08 -7.66
N GLU A 110 -10.90 18.24 -8.08
CA GLU A 110 -11.09 19.38 -7.20
C GLU A 110 -12.05 19.07 -6.05
N LEU A 111 -13.15 18.35 -6.33
CA LEU A 111 -14.15 17.96 -5.34
C LEU A 111 -13.55 17.03 -4.28
N LEU A 112 -12.72 16.06 -4.70
CA LEU A 112 -12.02 15.18 -3.77
C LEU A 112 -10.96 15.93 -2.94
N SER A 113 -10.35 16.98 -3.50
CA SER A 113 -9.33 17.80 -2.82
C SER A 113 -9.87 18.87 -1.85
N LEU A 114 -11.20 18.98 -1.67
CA LEU A 114 -11.80 19.97 -0.76
C LEU A 114 -11.45 19.72 0.71
N GLU A 115 -11.15 18.47 1.06
CA GLU A 115 -10.66 18.09 2.38
C GLU A 115 -9.33 17.33 2.22
N PRO A 116 -8.19 18.04 2.16
CA PRO A 116 -6.89 17.41 2.01
C PRO A 116 -6.54 16.47 3.16
N SER A 117 -7.12 16.66 4.35
CA SER A 117 -6.89 15.78 5.51
C SER A 117 -7.45 14.36 5.30
N CYS A 118 -8.43 14.20 4.42
CA CYS A 118 -8.99 12.90 4.05
C CYS A 118 -8.21 12.22 2.92
N LEU A 119 -7.12 12.80 2.43
CA LEU A 119 -6.33 12.28 1.31
C LEU A 119 -4.92 11.89 1.75
N GLU A 120 -4.54 10.64 1.52
CA GLU A 120 -3.14 10.21 1.62
C GLU A 120 -2.55 10.02 0.25
N MET A 121 -1.32 10.53 0.10
CA MET A 121 -0.54 10.35 -1.11
C MET A 121 0.35 9.12 -0.97
N TYR A 122 0.32 8.24 -1.96
CA TYR A 122 1.22 7.11 -2.05
C TYR A 122 1.79 6.95 -3.48
N LEU A 123 2.85 6.16 -3.62
CA LEU A 123 3.46 5.86 -4.93
C LEU A 123 2.85 4.58 -5.51
N GLY A 124 2.01 4.73 -6.53
CA GLY A 124 1.43 3.62 -7.28
C GLY A 124 2.21 3.31 -8.55
N THR A 125 1.93 2.16 -9.17
CA THR A 125 2.45 1.81 -10.50
C THR A 125 1.32 1.82 -11.52
N SER A 126 1.57 2.49 -12.65
CA SER A 126 0.69 2.48 -13.83
C SER A 126 0.67 1.09 -14.47
N SER A 127 -0.34 0.82 -15.31
CA SER A 127 -0.37 -0.38 -16.16
C SER A 127 0.84 -0.49 -17.11
N THR A 128 1.50 0.64 -17.39
CA THR A 128 2.74 0.72 -18.16
C THR A 128 4.01 0.46 -17.33
N GLY A 129 3.88 0.24 -16.01
CA GLY A 129 5.00 0.05 -15.09
C GLY A 129 5.65 1.34 -14.59
N GLU A 130 5.15 2.51 -15.01
CA GLU A 130 5.64 3.81 -14.52
C GLU A 130 5.17 4.09 -13.09
N SER A 131 6.06 4.57 -12.23
CA SER A 131 5.68 5.05 -10.90
C SER A 131 4.95 6.38 -11.01
N GLN A 132 3.77 6.48 -10.41
CA GLN A 132 2.93 7.68 -10.40
C GLN A 132 2.48 7.98 -8.96
N ARG A 133 2.38 9.27 -8.63
CA ARG A 133 1.77 9.69 -7.37
C ARG A 133 0.27 9.46 -7.46
N ARG A 134 -0.29 8.77 -6.47
CA ARG A 134 -1.71 8.49 -6.36
C ARG A 134 -2.22 8.89 -4.99
N TYR A 135 -3.53 9.06 -4.91
CA TYR A 135 -4.22 9.45 -3.69
C TYR A 135 -5.29 8.42 -3.30
N THR A 136 -5.29 8.05 -2.03
CA THR A 136 -6.30 7.23 -1.36
C THR A 136 -7.13 8.09 -0.43
N ILE A 137 -8.42 7.78 -0.29
CA ILE A 137 -9.28 8.44 0.70
C ILE A 137 -9.18 7.66 2.00
N ILE A 138 -8.88 8.39 3.08
CA ILE A 138 -8.75 7.87 4.43
C ILE A 138 -9.91 8.38 5.28
N ASN A 139 -10.38 7.52 6.18
CA ASN A 139 -11.22 7.94 7.29
C ASN A 139 -10.37 8.62 8.37
N THR A 140 -10.49 9.95 8.48
CA THR A 140 -9.83 10.78 9.49
C THR A 140 -10.06 10.29 10.93
N THR A 141 -11.17 9.62 11.20
CA THR A 141 -11.51 9.08 12.53
C THR A 141 -10.76 7.81 12.93
N LEU A 142 -10.20 7.05 11.98
CA LEU A 142 -9.58 5.74 12.28
C LEU A 142 -8.05 5.74 12.12
N GLU A 143 -7.49 6.58 11.26
CA GLU A 143 -6.05 6.51 10.93
C GLU A 143 -5.18 7.55 11.63
N ILE A 144 -5.75 8.59 12.25
CA ILE A 144 -4.99 9.44 13.20
C ILE A 144 -4.48 8.57 14.38
N ILE A 145 -5.15 7.46 14.68
CA ILE A 145 -4.73 6.50 15.72
C ILE A 145 -3.64 5.52 15.22
N GLN A 146 -3.47 5.33 13.91
CA GLN A 146 -2.44 4.42 13.37
C GLN A 146 -1.22 5.14 12.75
N GLY A 147 -1.37 6.40 12.34
CA GLY A 147 -0.30 7.18 11.70
C GLY A 147 0.30 8.31 12.55
N SER A 148 -0.32 8.70 13.66
CA SER A 148 0.15 9.82 14.49
C SER A 148 0.17 9.55 16.00
N GLU A 149 0.38 8.30 16.37
CA GLU A 149 0.72 7.91 17.76
C GLU A 149 1.84 6.87 17.77
N SER A 150 2.83 7.01 16.88
CA SER A 150 4.20 6.81 17.37
C SER A 150 4.58 8.12 18.04
N GLU A 151 4.27 8.22 19.32
CA GLU A 151 5.19 8.90 20.22
C GLU A 151 6.61 8.50 19.80
N PRO A 152 7.61 9.39 19.79
CA PRO A 152 8.97 8.92 19.74
C PRO A 152 9.17 8.06 21.00
N GLU A 153 8.86 6.75 20.91
CA GLU A 153 9.53 5.72 21.69
C GLU A 153 10.99 6.12 21.53
N SER A 154 11.56 6.67 22.61
CA SER A 154 12.94 7.13 22.66
C SER A 154 13.77 6.15 21.84
N ASP A 155 14.62 6.61 20.92
CA ASP A 155 15.40 5.74 20.02
C ASP A 155 15.97 4.50 20.78
N GLU A 156 16.28 4.68 22.06
CA GLU A 156 16.68 3.66 23.02
C GLU A 156 15.70 2.46 23.18
N GLU A 157 14.39 2.67 23.27
CA GLU A 157 13.38 1.60 23.42
C GLU A 157 13.23 0.78 22.14
N TYR A 158 13.26 1.44 20.98
CA TYR A 158 13.27 0.76 19.68
C TYR A 158 14.52 -0.13 19.53
N TRP A 159 15.70 0.38 19.90
CA TRP A 159 16.95 -0.40 19.88
C TRP A 159 16.96 -1.54 20.91
N GLN A 160 16.32 -1.38 22.08
CA GLN A 160 16.17 -2.45 23.07
C GLN A 160 15.27 -3.57 22.56
N ARG A 161 14.13 -3.23 21.94
CA ARG A 161 13.18 -4.19 21.37
C ARG A 161 13.79 -4.99 20.22
N GLN A 162 14.58 -4.34 19.36
CA GLN A 162 15.33 -5.02 18.29
C GLN A 162 16.38 -5.99 18.84
N LYS A 163 17.15 -5.58 19.86
CA LYS A 163 18.13 -6.45 20.52
C LYS A 163 17.48 -7.67 21.16
N GLU A 164 16.33 -7.49 21.81
CA GLU A 164 15.61 -8.59 22.46
C GLU A 164 15.09 -9.61 21.45
N LEU A 165 14.52 -9.15 20.32
CA LEU A 165 14.09 -10.02 19.22
C LEU A 165 15.26 -10.78 18.57
N GLU A 166 16.42 -10.14 18.44
CA GLU A 166 17.62 -10.76 17.88
C GLU A 166 18.19 -11.83 18.83
N LEU A 167 18.16 -11.57 20.14
CA LEU A 167 18.57 -12.52 21.18
C LEU A 167 17.63 -13.72 21.22
N GLU A 168 16.31 -13.49 21.13
CA GLU A 168 15.31 -14.57 21.08
C GLU A 168 15.49 -15.46 19.84
N ARG A 169 15.83 -14.87 18.69
CA ARG A 169 16.18 -15.65 17.48
C ARG A 169 17.42 -16.52 17.69
N GLN A 170 18.47 -15.96 18.28
CA GLN A 170 19.70 -16.71 18.56
C GLN A 170 19.47 -17.87 19.55
N GLU A 171 18.64 -17.66 20.58
CA GLU A 171 18.30 -18.73 21.52
C GLU A 171 17.51 -19.86 20.86
N ARG A 172 16.55 -19.52 19.98
CA ARG A 172 15.81 -20.53 19.21
C ARG A 172 16.72 -21.32 18.27
N GLU A 173 17.66 -20.66 17.59
CA GLU A 173 18.62 -21.33 16.72
C GLU A 173 19.56 -22.25 17.50
N LEU A 174 20.08 -21.81 18.65
CA LEU A 174 20.92 -22.64 19.52
C LEU A 174 20.15 -23.83 20.08
N LYS A 175 18.88 -23.66 20.44
CA LYS A 175 18.03 -24.75 20.92
C LYS A 175 17.76 -25.79 19.84
N MET A 176 17.43 -25.35 18.62
CA MET A 176 17.26 -26.22 17.45
C MET A 176 18.55 -26.98 17.13
N LEU A 177 19.72 -26.32 17.19
CA LEU A 177 21.01 -26.94 16.92
C LEU A 177 21.40 -27.95 18.01
N GLY A 178 21.03 -27.69 19.27
CA GLY A 178 21.19 -28.63 20.38
C GLY A 178 20.29 -29.87 20.25
N GLU A 179 19.05 -29.69 19.79
CA GLU A 179 18.11 -30.79 19.52
C GLU A 179 18.54 -31.62 18.31
N GLN A 180 19.04 -30.98 17.25
CA GLN A 180 19.63 -31.68 16.09
C GLN A 180 20.82 -32.55 16.51
N ARG A 181 21.75 -32.03 17.32
CA ARG A 181 22.87 -32.82 17.84
C ARG A 181 22.43 -34.01 18.69
N LYS A 182 21.37 -33.87 19.50
CA LYS A 182 20.82 -34.98 20.28
C LYS A 182 20.17 -36.04 19.39
N ASN A 183 19.46 -35.61 18.35
CA ASN A 183 18.84 -36.52 17.38
C ASN A 183 19.88 -37.23 16.51
N GLU A 184 20.95 -36.55 16.10
CA GLU A 184 22.09 -37.18 15.41
C GLU A 184 22.80 -38.20 16.30
N ALA A 185 23.00 -37.88 17.60
CA ALA A 185 23.59 -38.82 18.55
C ALA A 185 22.71 -40.04 18.87
N MET A 186 21.38 -39.93 18.75
CA MET A 186 20.46 -41.07 18.90
C MET A 186 20.36 -41.92 17.64
N ASN A 187 20.41 -41.30 16.45
CA ASN A 187 20.23 -42.01 15.18
C ASN A 187 21.51 -42.73 14.71
N ASP A 188 22.70 -42.33 15.15
CA ASP A 188 23.96 -43.03 14.86
C ASP A 188 24.71 -43.45 16.14
N PRO A 189 24.39 -44.61 16.73
CA PRO A 189 25.18 -45.16 17.85
C PRO A 189 26.63 -45.53 17.45
N GLY A 190 26.99 -45.43 16.17
CA GLY A 190 28.33 -45.65 15.62
C GLY A 190 29.23 -44.41 15.52
N LEU A 191 28.69 -43.19 15.53
CA LEU A 191 29.51 -41.98 15.31
C LEU A 191 30.39 -41.61 16.53
N TYR A 192 30.05 -42.13 17.71
CA TYR A 192 30.81 -41.96 18.95
C TYR A 192 31.57 -43.24 19.38
N THR A 193 31.79 -44.18 18.46
CA THR A 193 32.83 -45.19 18.73
C THR A 193 34.17 -44.49 18.76
N LYS A 194 34.83 -44.50 19.94
CA LYS A 194 36.19 -44.00 20.17
C LYS A 194 37.03 -44.14 18.91
N GLU A 195 37.57 -43.03 18.40
CA GLU A 195 38.54 -43.04 17.31
C GLU A 195 39.52 -44.18 17.55
N ARG A 196 39.52 -45.17 16.64
CA ARG A 196 40.44 -46.29 16.72
C ARG A 196 41.84 -45.69 16.72
N ILE A 197 42.53 -45.74 17.86
CA ILE A 197 43.89 -45.26 18.00
C ILE A 197 44.74 -46.10 17.04
N LEU A 198 45.00 -45.55 15.85
CA LEU A 198 45.80 -46.21 14.83
C LEU A 198 47.17 -46.56 15.42
N SER A 199 47.58 -47.81 15.23
CA SER A 199 48.87 -48.31 15.68
C SER A 199 49.99 -47.48 15.04
N ARG A 200 51.14 -47.37 15.72
CA ARG A 200 52.31 -46.60 15.24
C ARG A 200 52.72 -47.02 13.82
N LYS A 201 52.52 -48.29 13.46
CA LYS A 201 52.79 -48.84 12.11
C LYS A 201 51.84 -48.28 11.05
N GLU A 202 50.55 -48.18 11.34
CA GLU A 202 49.53 -47.67 10.40
C GLU A 202 49.71 -46.16 10.16
N ARG A 203 50.13 -45.40 11.17
CA ARG A 203 50.44 -43.97 11.03
C ARG A 203 51.64 -43.71 10.10
N GLU A 204 52.63 -44.60 10.10
CA GLU A 204 53.80 -44.49 9.21
C GLU A 204 53.46 -44.82 7.76
N GLU A 205 52.56 -45.79 7.53
CA GLU A 205 52.09 -46.13 6.18
C GLU A 205 51.25 -45.01 5.56
N LEU A 206 50.35 -44.37 6.33
CA LEU A 206 49.58 -43.21 5.89
C LEU A 206 50.48 -42.00 5.55
N LYS A 207 51.54 -41.76 6.33
CA LYS A 207 52.52 -40.70 6.01
C LYS A 207 53.30 -41.02 4.73
N LYS A 208 53.69 -42.28 4.52
CA LYS A 208 54.34 -42.72 3.28
C LYS A 208 53.41 -42.59 2.07
N ALA A 209 52.10 -42.87 2.23
CA ALA A 209 51.11 -42.70 1.18
C ALA A 209 50.89 -41.22 0.81
N LYS A 210 50.74 -40.33 1.81
CA LYS A 210 50.59 -38.89 1.57
C LYS A 210 51.82 -38.26 0.89
N ASN A 211 53.02 -38.71 1.24
CA ASN A 211 54.24 -38.19 0.61
C ASN A 211 54.43 -38.66 -0.85
N LYS A 212 53.80 -39.75 -1.27
CA LYS A 212 53.82 -40.19 -2.68
C LYS A 212 52.91 -39.35 -3.59
N GLN A 213 51.86 -38.73 -3.04
CA GLN A 213 50.90 -37.92 -3.82
C GLN A 213 51.12 -36.40 -3.72
N GLY A 214 51.96 -35.90 -2.80
CA GLY A 214 52.04 -34.46 -2.47
C GLY A 214 53.33 -33.71 -2.83
N VAL A 215 54.31 -34.31 -3.51
CA VAL A 215 55.62 -33.66 -3.78
C VAL A 215 55.73 -33.06 -5.19
N ARG A 216 54.58 -32.78 -5.85
CA ARG A 216 54.56 -31.96 -7.06
C ARG A 216 53.96 -30.59 -6.77
N MET A 217 54.78 -29.55 -7.01
CA MET A 217 54.42 -28.14 -7.22
C MET A 217 54.19 -27.26 -5.97
N ARG A 218 55.24 -27.06 -5.16
CA ARG A 218 55.51 -25.73 -4.58
C ARG A 218 56.82 -25.18 -5.13
N LYS A 219 56.82 -24.82 -6.42
CA LYS A 219 57.78 -23.89 -6.99
C LYS A 219 57.04 -22.86 -7.82
N THR A 220 57.28 -21.60 -7.47
CA THR A 220 57.03 -20.37 -8.24
C THR A 220 55.59 -20.03 -8.59
N GLY A 221 54.89 -19.39 -7.65
CA GLY A 221 53.74 -18.54 -7.91
C GLY A 221 53.76 -17.39 -6.92
N LYS A 222 54.19 -16.20 -7.36
CA LYS A 222 54.10 -14.94 -6.62
C LYS A 222 52.68 -14.81 -6.05
N LEU A 223 52.54 -14.89 -4.73
CA LEU A 223 51.34 -14.44 -4.02
C LEU A 223 51.24 -12.93 -4.22
N PHE A 224 50.52 -12.51 -5.27
CA PHE A 224 49.90 -11.20 -5.30
C PHE A 224 48.87 -11.19 -4.17
N LEU A 225 49.30 -10.71 -3.00
CA LEU A 225 48.40 -10.24 -1.96
C LEU A 225 47.58 -9.12 -2.58
N ILE A 226 46.35 -9.43 -2.96
CA ILE A 226 45.32 -8.44 -3.30
C ILE A 226 44.96 -7.75 -1.97
N LEU A 227 45.82 -6.83 -1.53
CA LEU A 227 45.47 -5.81 -0.56
C LEU A 227 44.59 -4.83 -1.32
N GLY A 228 43.27 -4.96 -1.14
CA GLY A 228 42.30 -3.98 -1.64
C GLY A 228 42.65 -2.56 -1.16
N PRO A 229 42.12 -1.52 -1.84
CA PRO A 229 42.46 -0.14 -1.54
C PRO A 229 42.18 0.18 -0.07
N LYS A 230 43.21 0.67 0.65
CA LYS A 230 43.11 1.12 2.04
C LYS A 230 42.02 2.19 2.13
N ARG A 231 40.94 1.90 2.87
CA ARG A 231 39.90 2.88 3.21
C ARG A 231 40.58 4.12 3.82
N LYS A 232 40.36 5.31 3.23
CA LYS A 232 40.77 6.58 3.85
C LYS A 232 40.02 6.71 5.18
N LYS A 233 40.74 7.04 6.26
CA LYS A 233 40.13 7.32 7.56
C LYS A 233 39.25 8.56 7.39
N TYR A 234 37.98 8.46 7.80
CA TYR A 234 37.06 9.59 7.87
C TYR A 234 37.61 10.62 8.86
N VAL A 235 37.75 11.87 8.41
CA VAL A 235 38.04 13.01 9.28
C VAL A 235 36.74 13.81 9.36
N PRO A 236 36.08 13.88 10.53
CA PRO A 236 34.88 14.69 10.66
C PRO A 236 35.24 16.17 10.44
N PRO A 237 34.37 16.95 9.77
CA PRO A 237 34.58 18.37 9.57
C PRO A 237 34.63 19.05 10.94
N SER A 238 35.74 19.73 11.23
CA SER A 238 35.83 20.62 12.37
C SER A 238 34.85 21.77 12.19
N GLU A 239 34.02 22.00 13.20
CA GLU A 239 33.11 23.15 13.30
C GLU A 239 33.94 24.44 13.17
N GLU A 240 33.89 25.05 11.98
CA GLU A 240 34.40 26.40 11.77
C GLU A 240 33.39 27.38 12.38
N LYS A 241 33.86 28.10 13.40
CA LYS A 241 33.26 29.33 13.94
C LYS A 241 33.58 30.52 13.05
#